data_AF-A0AAD5F7M0-F1
#
_entry.id   AF-A0AAD5F7M0-F1
#
_cell.length_a   1.000
_cell.length_b   1.000
_cell.length_c   1.000
_cell.angle_alpha   90.00
_cell.angle_beta   90.00
_cell.angle_gamma   90.00
#
_symmetry.space_group_name_H-M   'P 1'
#
loop_
_entity.id
_entity.type
_entity.pdbx_description
1 polymer ?
#
loop_
_entity_poly.entity_id
_entity_poly.type
_entity_poly.pdbx_seq_one_letter_code
_entity_poly.pdbx_strand_id
1 'polypeptide(L)'
;MRRASIRGRRPKESFNPRPPPATPLDHFRHRDSDASFASSRPSSVGMGPTSNALDLYKDRSFQQATLSSINSYLASHSLQIFLKFPIPSAKEITETLKFLVARLDYPNPKLEDDLPVILKFLKCPFKPNKSVLRNPTVNHHQWPTLLAVIHWLFQIVLYNDHLASNSGAFVDNNAMSAYALESYSYYISGDDDSVEALDRQFLEKLEVERENAEESIRVLEATAAELEGKMEEMRSGPSKREALEKERGVLEQDVNKFNEMIGSLAKSVAKLEAVLEAKEKELEAKVADTRRICEENEELKKRVELQTFNARDVDRMKRELQAVERDIGEAELARNAWEEKAWDLDTMLSHKFKELETLAMECNQAMRRLKLGNGFQYVLNAKGSTPADMMGIDYKLTLKPALNSYSDDIKKSSVEKLEELISLQQQSSELSATIEGKRNFIATLQSHIDEVEAQLNLLKKDTHDYTYRCTIEARQMMDDVQMEAHNLDILERDAEEILKTSKLKLQETIKQTEEETKKCAYELMTVIDSVSKHKEYVQSKILEMRRDVSESAVAVSDAHKGSLQSQFGFLSHANQQ
;
A
#
# COMPACT_ATOMS: atom_id res chain seq x y z
N MET A 1 -5.43 -45.64 36.23
CA MET A 1 -5.45 -46.03 37.66
C MET A 1 -4.10 -45.70 38.31
N ARG A 2 -4.08 -45.49 39.64
CA ARG A 2 -2.92 -45.49 40.58
C ARG A 2 -1.65 -44.67 40.23
N ARG A 3 -1.35 -43.67 41.06
CA ARG A 3 0.01 -43.10 41.31
C ARG A 3 0.83 -44.06 42.19
N ALA A 4 2.18 -43.98 42.16
CA ALA A 4 3.00 -43.55 43.33
C ALA A 4 4.53 -43.79 43.19
N SER A 5 5.29 -42.72 43.47
CA SER A 5 6.60 -42.61 44.16
C SER A 5 7.68 -43.71 44.11
N ILE A 6 8.75 -43.39 43.38
CA ILE A 6 10.12 -43.12 43.89
C ILE A 6 10.52 -43.78 45.24
N ARG A 7 11.54 -44.65 45.20
CA ARG A 7 12.77 -44.58 46.02
C ARG A 7 13.87 -45.44 45.38
N GLY A 8 15.12 -45.00 45.42
CA GLY A 8 16.20 -45.58 44.61
C GLY A 8 17.34 -46.24 45.40
N ARG A 9 18.12 -47.06 44.70
CA ARG A 9 19.51 -47.46 44.98
C ARG A 9 20.14 -47.93 43.65
N ARG A 10 21.32 -47.45 43.28
CA ARG A 10 22.18 -48.09 42.27
C ARG A 10 23.23 -48.96 42.99
N PRO A 11 23.69 -50.09 42.43
CA PRO A 11 24.79 -50.87 42.99
C PRO A 11 26.13 -50.14 42.91
N LYS A 12 27.13 -50.62 43.66
CA LYS A 12 28.53 -50.34 43.39
C LYS A 12 29.04 -51.35 42.37
N GLU A 13 29.79 -50.89 41.38
CA GLU A 13 30.80 -51.71 40.71
C GLU A 13 32.19 -51.15 41.03
N SER A 14 33.20 -52.01 40.98
CA SER A 14 34.53 -51.74 41.49
C SER A 14 35.59 -52.26 40.52
N PHE A 15 36.44 -51.36 40.01
CA PHE A 15 37.65 -51.71 39.29
C PHE A 15 38.86 -51.06 39.96
N ASN A 16 39.83 -51.88 40.34
CA ASN A 16 41.16 -51.42 40.75
C ASN A 16 41.95 -51.00 39.51
N PRO A 17 42.81 -49.98 39.65
CA PRO A 17 44.22 -50.22 39.36
C PRO A 17 45.11 -49.94 40.58
N ARG A 18 46.29 -50.59 40.60
CA ARG A 18 47.26 -50.53 41.69
C ARG A 18 48.25 -49.37 41.46
N PRO A 19 48.39 -48.40 42.38
CA PRO A 19 49.40 -47.34 42.25
C PRO A 19 50.82 -47.81 42.62
N PRO A 20 51.88 -47.13 42.12
CA PRO A 20 53.26 -47.36 42.52
C PRO A 20 53.55 -46.79 43.94
N PRO A 21 54.64 -47.21 44.61
CA PRO A 21 54.99 -46.72 45.94
C PRO A 21 55.56 -45.30 45.90
N ALA A 22 55.03 -44.43 46.75
CA ALA A 22 55.61 -43.11 47.04
C ALA A 22 56.51 -43.21 48.29
N THR A 23 57.71 -42.62 48.21
CA THR A 23 58.53 -42.32 49.40
C THR A 23 57.91 -41.17 50.20
N PRO A 24 57.96 -41.17 51.55
CA PRO A 24 57.29 -40.15 52.33
C PRO A 24 57.94 -38.77 52.20
N LEU A 25 57.16 -37.81 51.71
CA LEU A 25 57.35 -36.39 51.94
C LEU A 25 56.10 -35.89 52.66
N ASP A 26 56.27 -35.23 53.79
CA ASP A 26 55.46 -34.09 54.24
C ASP A 26 56.25 -33.40 55.37
N HIS A 27 56.62 -32.12 55.27
CA HIS A 27 55.76 -30.94 55.24
C HIS A 27 54.85 -30.81 56.47
N PHE A 28 55.06 -29.74 57.23
CA PHE A 28 54.18 -28.59 57.05
C PHE A 28 55.01 -27.32 56.88
N ARG A 29 54.76 -26.58 55.80
CA ARG A 29 55.18 -25.18 55.72
C ARG A 29 54.25 -24.36 56.60
N HIS A 30 54.78 -23.32 57.23
CA HIS A 30 54.09 -22.05 57.15
C HIS A 30 55.06 -20.95 56.71
N ARG A 31 54.50 -19.96 56.04
CA ARG A 31 55.19 -18.80 55.48
C ARG A 31 55.08 -17.63 56.46
N ASP A 32 55.91 -16.62 56.20
CA ASP A 32 55.94 -15.27 56.77
C ASP A 32 56.99 -15.11 57.88
N SER A 33 57.93 -14.19 57.65
CA SER A 33 59.06 -13.88 58.52
C SER A 33 59.56 -12.49 58.19
N ASP A 34 58.87 -11.50 58.72
CA ASP A 34 59.25 -10.09 58.68
C ASP A 34 59.01 -9.50 60.09
N ALA A 35 60.04 -9.55 60.95
CA ALA A 35 60.09 -8.87 62.25
C ALA A 35 61.44 -9.09 63.00
N SER A 36 62.08 -7.98 63.37
CA SER A 36 62.85 -7.73 64.60
C SER A 36 63.51 -8.90 65.36
N PHE A 37 64.85 -9.01 65.23
CA PHE A 37 65.70 -9.66 66.24
C PHE A 37 65.95 -8.72 67.44
N ALA A 38 65.07 -8.73 68.44
CA ALA A 38 65.31 -8.09 69.74
C ALA A 38 64.53 -8.75 70.88
N SER A 39 65.08 -8.70 72.11
CA SER A 39 64.42 -9.08 73.37
C SER A 39 63.93 -10.54 73.52
N SER A 40 64.87 -11.47 73.68
CA SER A 40 64.62 -12.71 74.44
C SER A 40 65.00 -12.55 75.92
N ARG A 41 64.07 -12.06 76.75
CA ARG A 41 64.14 -12.22 78.21
C ARG A 41 63.60 -13.61 78.59
N PRO A 42 64.29 -14.40 79.43
CA PRO A 42 63.70 -15.61 80.01
C PRO A 42 62.49 -15.25 80.89
N SER A 43 61.34 -15.83 80.60
CA SER A 43 60.15 -15.74 81.47
C SER A 43 60.35 -16.58 82.74
N SER A 44 59.62 -16.23 83.80
CA SER A 44 59.81 -16.82 85.13
C SER A 44 59.63 -18.33 85.18
N VAL A 45 60.71 -19.05 85.51
CA VAL A 45 60.61 -20.42 86.04
C VAL A 45 59.93 -20.34 87.42
N GLY A 46 58.91 -21.19 87.64
CA GLY A 46 58.15 -21.19 88.89
C GLY A 46 59.00 -21.58 90.09
N MET A 47 58.66 -21.01 91.26
CA MET A 47 59.26 -21.40 92.54
C MET A 47 58.87 -22.83 92.92
N GLY A 48 59.71 -23.80 92.54
CA GLY A 48 59.96 -24.95 93.41
C GLY A 48 60.59 -24.49 94.74
N PRO A 49 60.64 -25.36 95.76
CA PRO A 49 61.23 -25.00 97.05
C PRO A 49 62.68 -24.54 96.86
N THR A 50 63.07 -23.49 97.58
CA THR A 50 64.41 -22.90 97.50
C THR A 50 65.45 -23.85 98.07
N SER A 51 65.91 -24.78 97.25
CA SER A 51 67.24 -25.37 97.41
C SER A 51 68.23 -24.23 97.49
N ASN A 52 68.95 -24.08 98.60
CA ASN A 52 69.99 -23.06 98.66
C ASN A 52 71.02 -23.43 97.59
N ALA A 53 71.64 -22.45 96.92
CA ALA A 53 72.68 -22.76 95.94
C ALA A 53 73.83 -23.58 96.55
N LEU A 54 74.01 -23.50 97.88
CA LEU A 54 74.93 -24.31 98.69
C LEU A 54 74.54 -25.80 98.82
N ASP A 55 73.25 -26.15 98.70
CA ASP A 55 72.78 -27.54 98.83
C ASP A 55 73.27 -28.42 97.67
N LEU A 56 73.45 -27.86 96.47
CA LEU A 56 74.09 -28.55 95.33
C LEU A 56 75.54 -28.97 95.67
N TYR A 57 76.30 -28.11 96.35
CA TYR A 57 77.67 -28.40 96.76
C TYR A 57 77.75 -29.41 97.93
N LYS A 58 76.63 -29.89 98.48
CA LYS A 58 76.63 -31.03 99.42
C LYS A 58 76.73 -32.37 98.70
N ASP A 59 76.34 -32.46 97.43
CA ASP A 59 76.50 -33.68 96.65
C ASP A 59 77.97 -33.91 96.24
N ARG A 60 78.43 -35.15 96.38
CA ARG A 60 79.78 -35.58 96.01
C ARG A 60 79.97 -35.62 94.49
N SER A 61 78.95 -35.97 93.71
CA SER A 61 79.09 -36.03 92.23
C SER A 61 79.27 -34.62 91.66
N PHE A 62 78.48 -33.65 92.14
CA PHE A 62 78.62 -32.24 91.78
C PHE A 62 79.96 -31.65 92.23
N GLN A 63 80.41 -31.93 93.46
CA GLN A 63 81.75 -31.52 93.92
C GLN A 63 82.87 -32.05 92.99
N GLN A 64 82.81 -33.31 92.57
CA GLN A 64 83.81 -33.90 91.68
C GLN A 64 83.78 -33.28 90.27
N ALA A 65 82.60 -33.07 89.70
CA ALA A 65 82.45 -32.42 88.39
C ALA A 65 83.00 -30.98 88.42
N THR A 66 82.60 -30.18 89.41
CA THR A 66 83.11 -28.82 89.63
C THR A 66 84.63 -28.78 89.79
N LEU A 67 85.20 -29.68 90.60
CA LEU A 67 86.65 -29.77 90.76
C LEU A 67 87.36 -30.14 89.45
N SER A 68 86.78 -31.04 88.65
CA SER A 68 87.32 -31.39 87.34
C SER A 68 87.34 -30.18 86.39
N SER A 69 86.27 -29.39 86.31
CA SER A 69 86.23 -28.18 85.47
C SER A 69 87.27 -27.13 85.89
N ILE A 70 87.42 -26.90 87.20
CA ILE A 70 88.43 -25.97 87.74
C ILE A 70 89.84 -26.48 87.42
N ASN A 71 90.13 -27.76 87.69
CA ASN A 71 91.45 -28.34 87.45
C ASN A 71 91.84 -28.34 85.96
N SER A 72 90.90 -28.55 85.04
CA SER A 72 91.15 -28.43 83.59
C SER A 72 91.59 -27.02 83.18
N TYR A 73 91.00 -25.98 83.76
CA TYR A 73 91.38 -24.59 83.48
C TYR A 73 92.70 -24.18 84.15
N LEU A 74 92.99 -24.69 85.36
CA LEU A 74 94.31 -24.51 86.00
C LEU A 74 95.42 -25.17 85.17
N ALA A 75 95.14 -26.35 84.60
CA ALA A 75 96.07 -27.06 83.73
C ALA A 75 96.30 -26.33 82.38
N SER A 76 95.26 -25.74 81.76
CA SER A 76 95.43 -24.95 80.53
C SER A 76 96.25 -23.67 80.75
N HIS A 77 96.34 -23.19 81.99
CA HIS A 77 97.17 -22.06 82.41
C HIS A 77 98.50 -22.49 83.06
N SER A 78 98.96 -23.71 82.76
CA SER A 78 100.27 -24.30 83.13
C SER A 78 100.62 -24.34 84.63
N LEU A 79 99.63 -24.24 85.51
CA LEU A 79 99.82 -24.32 86.97
C LEU A 79 99.90 -25.78 87.46
N GLN A 80 100.92 -26.10 88.27
CA GLN A 80 101.02 -27.39 88.97
C GLN A 80 100.11 -27.47 90.21
N ILE A 81 98.96 -26.78 90.20
CA ILE A 81 98.00 -26.74 91.30
C ILE A 81 96.80 -27.62 90.92
N PHE A 82 96.52 -28.65 91.72
CA PHE A 82 95.44 -29.60 91.45
C PHE A 82 94.63 -29.85 92.72
N LEU A 83 93.36 -29.42 92.72
CA LEU A 83 92.47 -29.57 93.86
C LEU A 83 91.97 -31.03 93.95
N LYS A 84 92.45 -31.78 94.95
CA LYS A 84 92.12 -33.20 95.16
C LYS A 84 90.81 -33.39 95.95
N PHE A 85 89.96 -34.30 95.48
CA PHE A 85 88.78 -34.78 96.22
C PHE A 85 89.20 -35.75 97.35
N PRO A 86 88.53 -35.79 98.53
CA PRO A 86 87.31 -35.08 98.90
C PRO A 86 87.54 -33.64 99.38
N ILE A 87 88.67 -33.33 100.01
CA ILE A 87 89.05 -31.98 100.46
C ILE A 87 90.52 -31.77 100.11
N PRO A 88 90.89 -30.75 99.31
CA PRO A 88 92.28 -30.45 98.99
C PRO A 88 93.04 -29.86 100.18
N SER A 89 94.37 -29.76 100.06
CA SER A 89 95.18 -29.10 101.08
C SER A 89 94.93 -27.58 101.13
N ALA A 90 95.16 -26.98 102.30
CA ALA A 90 95.05 -25.54 102.50
C ALA A 90 95.98 -24.74 101.56
N LYS A 91 97.11 -25.32 101.17
CA LYS A 91 98.04 -24.75 100.18
C LYS A 91 97.40 -24.70 98.79
N GLU A 92 96.96 -25.85 98.26
CA GLU A 92 96.33 -25.93 96.92
C GLU A 92 95.12 -24.97 96.82
N ILE A 93 94.28 -24.92 97.86
CA ILE A 93 93.11 -24.01 97.94
C ILE A 93 93.53 -22.54 97.90
N THR A 94 94.56 -22.18 98.68
CA THR A 94 95.09 -20.81 98.77
C THR A 94 95.72 -20.36 97.45
N GLU A 95 96.45 -21.25 96.78
CA GLU A 95 97.11 -20.95 95.51
C GLU A 95 96.09 -20.84 94.36
N THR A 96 95.06 -21.71 94.30
CA THR A 96 93.94 -21.53 93.36
C THR A 96 93.19 -20.21 93.60
N LEU A 97 92.86 -19.87 94.85
CA LEU A 97 92.17 -18.61 95.16
C LEU A 97 93.00 -17.38 94.77
N LYS A 98 94.31 -17.39 95.03
CA LYS A 98 95.21 -16.30 94.61
C LYS A 98 95.26 -16.17 93.08
N PHE A 99 95.34 -17.27 92.35
CA PHE A 99 95.37 -17.24 90.88
C PHE A 99 94.06 -16.71 90.28
N LEU A 100 92.91 -17.25 90.71
CA LEU A 100 91.60 -16.80 90.21
C LEU A 100 91.35 -15.31 90.50
N VAL A 101 91.77 -14.81 91.65
CA VAL A 101 91.64 -13.40 92.01
C VAL A 101 92.62 -12.51 91.24
N ALA A 102 93.86 -12.97 91.00
CA ALA A 102 94.83 -12.26 90.17
C ALA A 102 94.40 -12.17 88.69
N ARG A 103 93.61 -13.13 88.19
CA ARG A 103 92.97 -13.09 86.85
C ARG A 103 91.77 -12.15 86.76
N LEU A 104 91.35 -11.53 87.88
CA LEU A 104 90.32 -10.49 87.96
C LEU A 104 90.94 -9.12 88.34
N ASP A 105 92.18 -8.87 87.91
CA ASP A 105 92.94 -7.62 88.11
C ASP A 105 93.21 -7.23 89.59
N TYR A 106 93.15 -8.20 90.50
CA TYR A 106 93.56 -8.04 91.91
C TYR A 106 94.86 -8.81 92.22
N PRO A 107 96.05 -8.27 91.85
CA PRO A 107 97.32 -8.96 92.05
C PRO A 107 97.70 -9.11 93.54
N ASN A 108 98.18 -10.30 93.90
CA ASN A 108 98.73 -10.66 95.23
C ASN A 108 97.83 -10.34 96.46
N PRO A 109 96.59 -10.85 96.51
CA PRO A 109 95.65 -10.56 97.61
C PRO A 109 96.05 -11.25 98.94
N LYS A 110 95.91 -10.53 100.05
CA LYS A 110 95.90 -11.08 101.42
C LYS A 110 94.55 -11.75 101.67
N LEU A 111 94.43 -13.04 101.34
CA LEU A 111 93.13 -13.75 101.34
C LEU A 111 92.32 -13.69 102.67
N GLU A 112 92.94 -13.46 103.83
CA GLU A 112 92.20 -13.34 105.10
C GLU A 112 91.41 -12.01 105.23
N ASP A 113 91.90 -10.94 104.62
CA ASP A 113 91.32 -9.59 104.71
C ASP A 113 90.72 -9.10 103.39
N ASP A 114 91.43 -9.31 102.28
CA ASP A 114 91.06 -8.78 100.95
C ASP A 114 89.95 -9.62 100.30
N LEU A 115 90.00 -10.96 100.42
CA LEU A 115 89.02 -11.82 99.76
C LEU A 115 87.57 -11.55 100.23
N PRO A 116 87.27 -11.34 101.52
CA PRO A 116 85.95 -10.88 101.95
C PRO A 116 85.49 -9.55 101.33
N VAL A 117 86.43 -8.64 101.03
CA VAL A 117 86.13 -7.35 100.38
C VAL A 117 85.88 -7.54 98.89
N ILE A 118 86.73 -8.30 98.20
CA ILE A 118 86.61 -8.64 96.77
C ILE A 118 85.30 -9.41 96.52
N LEU A 119 84.99 -10.43 97.32
CA LEU A 119 83.72 -11.15 97.24
C LEU A 119 82.50 -10.26 97.50
N LYS A 120 82.61 -9.25 98.37
CA LYS A 120 81.54 -8.26 98.58
C LYS A 120 81.39 -7.32 97.38
N PHE A 121 82.49 -6.84 96.80
CA PHE A 121 82.52 -5.96 95.63
C PHE A 121 81.93 -6.64 94.39
N LEU A 122 82.38 -7.87 94.10
CA LEU A 122 81.88 -8.72 93.03
C LEU A 122 80.47 -9.31 93.32
N LYS A 123 79.86 -9.01 94.47
CA LYS A 123 78.52 -9.45 94.90
C LYS A 123 78.34 -10.98 94.95
N CYS A 124 79.32 -11.69 95.52
CA CYS A 124 79.27 -13.14 95.69
C CYS A 124 78.02 -13.59 96.48
N PRO A 125 77.24 -14.57 95.98
CA PRO A 125 76.09 -15.10 96.71
C PRO A 125 76.50 -15.99 97.91
N PHE A 126 77.74 -16.48 97.93
CA PHE A 126 78.25 -17.36 98.97
C PHE A 126 79.04 -16.57 100.02
N LYS A 127 78.76 -16.84 101.31
CA LYS A 127 79.38 -16.14 102.45
C LYS A 127 80.29 -17.09 103.23
N PRO A 128 81.60 -17.15 102.91
CA PRO A 128 82.56 -17.90 103.74
C PRO A 128 82.78 -17.18 105.08
N ASN A 129 82.83 -17.95 106.18
CA ASN A 129 83.22 -17.40 107.48
C ASN A 129 84.73 -17.08 107.47
N LYS A 130 85.17 -16.00 108.14
CA LYS A 130 86.60 -15.62 108.21
C LYS A 130 87.50 -16.77 108.72
N SER A 131 87.00 -17.62 109.61
CA SER A 131 87.71 -18.81 110.10
C SER A 131 88.00 -19.87 109.02
N VAL A 132 87.17 -19.96 107.97
CA VAL A 132 87.38 -20.88 106.83
C VAL A 132 88.60 -20.46 106.03
N LEU A 133 88.74 -19.16 105.77
CA LEU A 133 89.82 -18.61 104.94
C LEU A 133 91.18 -18.76 105.64
N ARG A 134 91.20 -18.61 106.97
CA ARG A 134 92.40 -18.76 107.80
C ARG A 134 92.85 -20.21 108.01
N ASN A 135 91.95 -21.20 107.89
CA ASN A 135 92.33 -22.61 107.99
C ASN A 135 91.40 -23.55 107.18
N PRO A 136 91.55 -23.62 105.83
CA PRO A 136 90.62 -24.28 104.92
C PRO A 136 90.29 -25.76 105.19
N THR A 137 91.19 -26.49 105.85
CA THR A 137 91.10 -27.95 106.01
C THR A 137 90.44 -28.41 107.30
N VAL A 138 90.25 -27.54 108.30
CA VAL A 138 89.83 -27.96 109.65
C VAL A 138 88.34 -28.36 109.71
N ASN A 139 87.48 -27.69 108.94
CA ASN A 139 86.03 -27.87 109.03
C ASN A 139 85.46 -28.56 107.79
N HIS A 140 85.33 -29.89 107.85
CA HIS A 140 84.75 -30.73 106.79
C HIS A 140 83.36 -30.24 106.32
N HIS A 141 82.54 -29.71 107.23
CA HIS A 141 81.21 -29.16 106.91
C HIS A 141 81.24 -27.82 106.17
N GLN A 142 82.37 -27.12 106.12
CA GLN A 142 82.50 -25.80 105.48
C GLN A 142 83.14 -25.88 104.08
N TRP A 143 83.73 -27.03 103.70
CA TRP A 143 84.25 -27.27 102.36
C TRP A 143 83.24 -27.00 101.22
N PRO A 144 81.96 -27.43 101.29
CA PRO A 144 80.95 -27.07 100.30
C PRO A 144 80.79 -25.56 100.05
N THR A 145 80.92 -24.74 101.12
CA THR A 145 80.81 -23.27 101.00
C THR A 145 82.05 -22.68 100.35
N LEU A 146 83.23 -23.24 100.64
CA LEU A 146 84.49 -22.79 100.07
C LEU A 146 84.61 -23.18 98.58
N LEU A 147 84.22 -24.40 98.22
CA LEU A 147 84.16 -24.83 96.82
C LEU A 147 83.16 -24.00 96.01
N ALA A 148 82.01 -23.61 96.60
CA ALA A 148 81.05 -22.71 95.96
C ALA A 148 81.65 -21.34 95.64
N VAL A 149 82.47 -20.79 96.55
CA VAL A 149 83.23 -19.54 96.32
C VAL A 149 84.26 -19.71 95.21
N ILE A 150 85.07 -20.77 95.25
CA ILE A 150 86.11 -21.04 94.24
C ILE A 150 85.47 -21.23 92.85
N HIS A 151 84.43 -22.05 92.75
CA HIS A 151 83.72 -22.31 91.50
C HIS A 151 83.09 -21.04 90.93
N TRP A 152 82.46 -20.22 91.78
CA TRP A 152 81.86 -18.96 91.34
C TRP A 152 82.91 -17.94 90.84
N LEU A 153 84.05 -17.81 91.51
CA LEU A 153 85.17 -16.98 91.01
C LEU A 153 85.69 -17.48 89.66
N PHE A 154 85.85 -18.80 89.52
CA PHE A 154 86.28 -19.44 88.27
C PHE A 154 85.31 -19.18 87.10
N GLN A 155 83.99 -19.21 87.33
CA GLN A 155 83.00 -18.89 86.29
C GLN A 155 83.08 -17.42 85.83
N ILE A 156 83.43 -16.47 86.70
CA ILE A 156 83.67 -15.07 86.32
C ILE A 156 84.95 -14.95 85.47
N VAL A 157 86.03 -15.63 85.87
CA VAL A 157 87.29 -15.64 85.13
C VAL A 157 87.10 -16.18 83.70
N LEU A 158 86.39 -17.31 83.54
CA LEU A 158 86.04 -17.86 82.23
C LEU A 158 85.27 -16.87 81.34
N TYR A 159 84.32 -16.14 81.93
CA TYR A 159 83.52 -15.15 81.20
C TYR A 159 84.38 -13.97 80.72
N ASN A 160 85.30 -13.47 81.56
CA ASN A 160 86.21 -12.39 81.19
C ASN A 160 87.18 -12.81 80.07
N ASP A 161 87.77 -14.01 80.14
CA ASP A 161 88.65 -14.54 79.08
C ASP A 161 87.90 -14.64 77.72
N HIS A 162 86.62 -15.04 77.73
CA HIS A 162 85.78 -15.10 76.54
C HIS A 162 85.43 -13.71 75.97
N LEU A 163 85.20 -12.70 76.83
CA LEU A 163 84.98 -11.33 76.37
C LEU A 163 86.23 -10.73 75.72
N ALA A 164 87.39 -10.87 76.36
CA ALA A 164 88.66 -10.39 75.82
C ALA A 164 88.94 -10.98 74.42
N SER A 165 88.67 -12.27 74.23
CA SER A 165 88.85 -12.99 72.97
C SER A 165 88.00 -12.48 71.80
N ASN A 166 86.85 -11.85 72.07
CA ASN A 166 85.93 -11.36 71.03
C ASN A 166 86.03 -9.84 70.77
N SER A 167 86.84 -9.10 71.55
CA SER A 167 86.80 -7.63 71.53
C SER A 167 87.33 -6.97 70.24
N GLY A 168 88.18 -7.66 69.47
CA GLY A 168 88.75 -7.09 68.22
C GLY A 168 87.70 -6.88 67.12
N ALA A 169 86.71 -7.77 67.03
CA ALA A 169 85.70 -7.77 65.98
C ALA A 169 84.79 -6.53 65.95
N PHE A 170 84.83 -5.66 66.97
CA PHE A 170 84.11 -4.39 66.95
C PHE A 170 84.90 -3.25 66.29
N VAL A 171 86.23 -3.28 66.35
CA VAL A 171 87.10 -2.20 65.83
C VAL A 171 87.45 -2.43 64.36
N ASP A 172 87.81 -3.66 63.98
CA ASP A 172 88.20 -4.03 62.61
C ASP A 172 87.08 -3.78 61.57
N ASN A 173 85.81 -3.80 62.00
CA ASN A 173 84.65 -3.62 61.13
C ASN A 173 84.36 -2.16 60.72
N ASN A 174 85.12 -1.17 61.22
CA ASN A 174 85.01 0.21 60.74
C ASN A 174 86.39 0.83 60.51
N ALA A 175 86.80 0.92 59.24
CA ALA A 175 88.08 1.52 58.85
C ALA A 175 88.29 2.94 59.39
N MET A 176 87.22 3.73 59.52
CA MET A 176 87.28 5.08 60.10
C MET A 176 87.57 5.05 61.62
N SER A 177 87.08 4.03 62.34
CA SER A 177 87.38 3.85 63.77
C SER A 177 88.80 3.32 64.00
N ALA A 178 89.31 2.44 63.12
CA ALA A 178 90.70 2.00 63.16
C ALA A 178 91.66 3.18 62.91
N TYR A 179 91.45 3.92 61.81
CA TYR A 179 92.20 5.15 61.48
C TYR A 179 92.18 6.18 62.62
N ALA A 180 91.00 6.49 63.18
CA ALA A 180 90.89 7.45 64.28
C ALA A 180 91.59 6.98 65.58
N LEU A 181 91.61 5.68 65.86
CA LEU A 181 92.32 5.11 67.01
C LEU A 181 93.84 5.16 66.84
N GLU A 182 94.33 4.82 65.65
CA GLU A 182 95.76 4.78 65.34
C GLU A 182 96.36 6.20 65.24
N SER A 183 95.66 7.12 64.54
CA SER A 183 95.99 8.55 64.50
C SER A 183 96.06 9.16 65.90
N TYR A 184 95.11 8.84 66.79
CA TYR A 184 95.13 9.28 68.18
C TYR A 184 96.29 8.68 69.00
N SER A 185 96.74 7.46 68.66
CA SER A 185 97.91 6.82 69.28
C SER A 185 99.23 7.50 68.88
N TYR A 186 99.41 7.85 67.60
CA TYR A 186 100.58 8.62 67.16
C TYR A 186 100.56 10.05 67.73
N TYR A 187 99.38 10.70 67.78
CA TYR A 187 99.20 12.02 68.41
C TYR A 187 99.60 12.04 69.90
N ILE A 188 99.15 11.06 70.71
CA ILE A 188 99.59 10.95 72.12
C ILE A 188 101.10 10.70 72.24
N SER A 189 101.69 10.02 71.26
CA SER A 189 103.12 9.72 71.22
C SER A 189 103.98 10.90 70.75
N GLY A 190 103.38 11.93 70.15
CA GLY A 190 104.07 13.08 69.55
C GLY A 190 104.78 12.75 68.23
N ASP A 191 104.27 11.76 67.48
CA ASP A 191 104.84 11.29 66.22
C ASP A 191 104.02 11.81 65.02
N ASP A 192 104.19 13.10 64.72
CA ASP A 192 103.45 13.81 63.66
C ASP A 192 103.80 13.26 62.25
N ASP A 193 105.03 12.76 62.04
CA ASP A 193 105.46 12.15 60.77
C ASP A 193 104.65 10.88 60.47
N SER A 194 104.41 10.03 61.48
CA SER A 194 103.55 8.84 61.36
C SER A 194 102.07 9.20 61.14
N VAL A 195 101.59 10.32 61.69
CA VAL A 195 100.23 10.82 61.40
C VAL A 195 100.10 11.21 59.92
N GLU A 196 101.02 12.01 59.36
CA GLU A 196 100.93 12.40 57.94
C GLU A 196 101.08 11.21 56.98
N ALA A 197 101.85 10.19 57.37
CA ALA A 197 101.94 8.93 56.63
C ALA A 197 100.61 8.14 56.64
N LEU A 198 99.98 8.03 57.81
CA LEU A 198 98.68 7.35 57.99
C LEU A 198 97.56 8.08 57.25
N ASP A 199 97.50 9.42 57.35
CA ASP A 199 96.54 10.27 56.64
C ASP A 199 96.63 10.06 55.12
N ARG A 200 97.86 10.05 54.58
CA ARG A 200 98.12 9.84 53.15
C ARG A 200 97.67 8.46 52.68
N GLN A 201 97.95 7.41 53.46
CA GLN A 201 97.52 6.04 53.17
C GLN A 201 95.99 5.89 53.25
N PHE A 202 95.35 6.54 54.22
CA PHE A 202 93.90 6.50 54.38
C PHE A 202 93.18 7.25 53.26
N LEU A 203 93.70 8.40 52.83
CA LEU A 203 93.21 9.15 51.66
C LEU A 203 93.40 8.37 50.35
N GLU A 204 94.56 7.76 50.12
CA GLU A 204 94.79 6.89 48.95
C GLU A 204 93.79 5.73 48.90
N LYS A 205 93.52 5.10 50.05
CA LYS A 205 92.51 4.04 50.16
C LYS A 205 91.09 4.57 49.85
N LEU A 206 90.70 5.72 50.39
CA LEU A 206 89.39 6.33 50.12
C LEU A 206 89.23 6.75 48.65
N GLU A 207 90.30 7.21 48.01
CA GLU A 207 90.31 7.55 46.58
C GLU A 207 90.04 6.31 45.73
N VAL A 208 90.74 5.19 46.02
CA VAL A 208 90.52 3.89 45.37
C VAL A 208 89.11 3.34 45.65
N GLU A 209 88.59 3.47 46.88
CA GLU A 209 87.21 3.08 47.20
C GLU A 209 86.19 3.95 46.43
N ARG A 210 86.46 5.24 46.22
CA ARG A 210 85.62 6.12 45.38
C ARG A 210 85.67 5.73 43.90
N GLU A 211 86.85 5.49 43.33
CA GLU A 211 86.98 5.09 41.93
C GLU A 211 86.27 3.76 41.64
N ASN A 212 86.39 2.77 42.55
CA ASN A 212 85.65 1.51 42.44
C ASN A 212 84.13 1.71 42.55
N ALA A 213 83.67 2.65 43.39
CA ALA A 213 82.25 2.99 43.50
C ALA A 213 81.74 3.73 42.25
N GLU A 214 82.50 4.68 41.70
CA GLU A 214 82.17 5.37 40.45
C GLU A 214 82.06 4.41 39.26
N GLU A 215 83.01 3.48 39.10
CA GLU A 215 82.97 2.50 38.02
C GLU A 215 81.81 1.50 38.23
N SER A 216 81.54 1.10 39.48
CA SER A 216 80.35 0.29 39.80
C SER A 216 79.05 1.02 39.45
N ILE A 217 78.97 2.34 39.68
CA ILE A 217 77.83 3.17 39.28
C ILE A 217 77.73 3.23 37.75
N ARG A 218 78.81 3.48 37.00
CA ARG A 218 78.79 3.49 35.53
C ARG A 218 78.32 2.18 34.93
N VAL A 219 78.76 1.04 35.47
CA VAL A 219 78.30 -0.29 35.04
C VAL A 219 76.81 -0.50 35.35
N LEU A 220 76.33 -0.04 36.51
CA LEU A 220 74.92 -0.08 36.86
C LEU A 220 74.07 0.85 35.97
N GLU A 221 74.52 2.06 35.67
CA GLU A 221 73.85 3.00 34.76
C GLU A 221 73.79 2.45 33.33
N ALA A 222 74.89 1.87 32.83
CA ALA A 222 74.93 1.23 31.51
C ALA A 222 73.96 0.03 31.42
N THR A 223 73.93 -0.84 32.44
CA THR A 223 72.98 -1.97 32.47
C THR A 223 71.53 -1.51 32.68
N ALA A 224 71.29 -0.43 33.41
CA ALA A 224 69.96 0.17 33.54
C ALA A 224 69.47 0.73 32.20
N ALA A 225 70.30 1.46 31.47
CA ALA A 225 69.98 1.96 30.12
C ALA A 225 69.78 0.83 29.10
N GLU A 226 70.55 -0.26 29.19
CA GLU A 226 70.34 -1.47 28.37
C GLU A 226 69.01 -2.15 28.69
N LEU A 227 68.65 -2.26 29.97
CA LEU A 227 67.38 -2.85 30.42
C LEU A 227 66.17 -1.97 30.06
N GLU A 228 66.28 -0.65 30.15
CA GLU A 228 65.24 0.29 29.74
C GLU A 228 65.06 0.30 28.22
N GLY A 229 66.15 0.26 27.46
CA GLY A 229 66.12 0.08 26.00
C GLY A 229 65.42 -1.22 25.59
N LYS A 230 65.76 -2.34 26.25
CA LYS A 230 65.05 -3.63 26.08
C LYS A 230 63.58 -3.57 26.50
N MET A 231 63.25 -2.81 27.53
CA MET A 231 61.87 -2.63 27.99
C MET A 231 61.03 -1.86 26.97
N GLU A 232 61.55 -0.80 26.39
CA GLU A 232 60.85 -0.02 25.36
C GLU A 232 60.85 -0.73 24.00
N GLU A 233 61.85 -1.55 23.66
CA GLU A 233 61.81 -2.49 22.52
C GLU A 233 60.66 -3.51 22.68
N MET A 234 60.54 -4.13 23.87
CA MET A 234 59.43 -5.05 24.21
C MET A 234 58.05 -4.37 24.25
N ARG A 235 58.00 -3.04 24.32
CA ARG A 235 56.76 -2.24 24.39
C ARG A 235 56.34 -1.65 23.04
N SER A 236 57.31 -1.24 22.23
CA SER A 236 57.12 -0.61 20.91
C SER A 236 57.00 -1.63 19.78
N GLY A 237 57.62 -2.81 19.92
CA GLY A 237 57.33 -3.96 19.08
C GLY A 237 55.87 -4.44 19.27
N PRO A 238 55.17 -4.87 18.21
CA PRO A 238 53.82 -5.42 18.34
C PRO A 238 53.89 -6.64 19.26
N SER A 239 53.23 -6.56 20.41
CA SER A 239 53.43 -7.52 21.49
C SER A 239 53.18 -8.96 20.99
N LYS A 240 53.98 -9.93 21.45
CA LYS A 240 53.73 -11.35 21.15
C LYS A 240 52.30 -11.77 21.50
N ARG A 241 51.69 -11.12 22.51
CA ARG A 241 50.27 -11.26 22.83
C ARG A 241 49.37 -10.74 21.70
N GLU A 242 49.62 -9.55 21.16
CA GLU A 242 48.82 -8.94 20.09
C GLU A 242 48.92 -9.74 18.78
N ALA A 243 50.12 -10.23 18.45
CA ALA A 243 50.31 -11.15 17.32
C ALA A 243 49.50 -12.44 17.50
N LEU A 244 49.59 -13.08 18.66
CA LEU A 244 48.79 -14.27 19.01
C LEU A 244 47.29 -13.98 19.11
N GLU A 245 46.88 -12.76 19.46
CA GLU A 245 45.46 -12.34 19.55
C GLU A 245 44.87 -12.09 18.15
N LYS A 246 45.67 -11.58 17.21
CA LYS A 246 45.33 -11.54 15.77
C LYS A 246 45.25 -12.93 15.16
N GLU A 247 46.23 -13.79 15.45
CA GLU A 247 46.22 -15.21 15.02
C GLU A 247 45.01 -15.96 15.59
N ARG A 248 44.72 -15.80 16.89
CA ARG A 248 43.49 -16.34 17.53
C ARG A 248 42.24 -15.84 16.83
N GLY A 249 42.15 -14.56 16.50
CA GLY A 249 40.99 -14.00 15.77
C GLY A 249 40.80 -14.57 14.36
N VAL A 250 41.88 -14.89 13.65
CA VAL A 250 41.82 -15.61 12.36
C VAL A 250 41.36 -17.06 12.57
N LEU A 251 41.94 -17.77 13.54
CA LEU A 251 41.55 -19.14 13.86
C LEU A 251 40.11 -19.25 14.36
N GLU A 252 39.61 -18.28 15.14
CA GLU A 252 38.20 -18.17 15.55
C GLU A 252 37.27 -17.98 14.34
N GLN A 253 37.66 -17.14 13.37
CA GLN A 253 36.91 -16.99 12.12
C GLN A 253 36.90 -18.27 11.29
N ASP A 254 38.03 -18.98 11.20
CA ASP A 254 38.12 -20.23 10.44
C ASP A 254 37.36 -21.37 11.14
N VAL A 255 37.42 -21.47 12.47
CA VAL A 255 36.56 -22.38 13.26
C VAL A 255 35.08 -22.09 13.02
N ASN A 256 34.67 -20.82 12.93
CA ASN A 256 33.29 -20.47 12.59
C ASN A 256 32.91 -20.90 11.16
N LYS A 257 33.76 -20.65 10.16
CA LYS A 257 33.57 -21.13 8.77
C LYS A 257 33.49 -22.67 8.71
N PHE A 258 34.33 -23.38 9.47
CA PHE A 258 34.27 -24.84 9.56
C PHE A 258 32.99 -25.31 10.26
N ASN A 259 32.53 -24.66 11.32
CA ASN A 259 31.26 -24.99 11.97
C ASN A 259 30.04 -24.75 11.04
N GLU A 260 30.05 -23.67 10.25
CA GLU A 260 29.03 -23.42 9.21
C GLU A 260 29.08 -24.48 8.11
N MET A 261 30.28 -24.83 7.64
CA MET A 261 30.49 -25.89 6.65
C MET A 261 30.00 -27.24 7.18
N ILE A 262 30.40 -27.63 8.39
CA ILE A 262 29.95 -28.85 9.09
C ILE A 262 28.43 -28.84 9.27
N GLY A 263 27.83 -27.70 9.64
CA GLY A 263 26.38 -27.54 9.72
C GLY A 263 25.68 -27.68 8.36
N SER A 264 26.29 -27.26 7.26
CA SER A 264 25.78 -27.47 5.90
C SER A 264 25.93 -28.93 5.45
N LEU A 265 27.05 -29.58 5.78
CA LEU A 265 27.33 -30.98 5.49
C LEU A 265 26.43 -31.90 6.29
N ALA A 266 26.20 -31.65 7.58
CA ALA A 266 25.28 -32.41 8.42
C ALA A 266 23.82 -32.32 7.89
N LYS A 267 23.38 -31.16 7.40
CA LYS A 267 22.08 -31.02 6.70
C LYS A 267 22.04 -31.81 5.39
N SER A 268 23.15 -31.84 4.65
CA SER A 268 23.27 -32.62 3.41
C SER A 268 23.25 -34.13 3.70
N VAL A 269 23.99 -34.58 4.72
CA VAL A 269 24.01 -35.97 5.22
C VAL A 269 22.62 -36.39 5.66
N ALA A 270 21.95 -35.65 6.56
CA ALA A 270 20.59 -35.96 6.99
C ALA A 270 19.56 -36.03 5.84
N LYS A 271 19.75 -35.19 4.80
CA LYS A 271 18.94 -35.27 3.57
C LYS A 271 19.26 -36.51 2.74
N LEU A 272 20.53 -36.89 2.61
CA LEU A 272 20.97 -38.09 1.89
C LEU A 272 20.57 -39.37 2.63
N GLU A 273 20.67 -39.40 3.96
CA GLU A 273 20.18 -40.48 4.83
C GLU A 273 18.67 -40.67 4.67
N ALA A 274 17.87 -39.59 4.68
CA ALA A 274 16.44 -39.67 4.42
C ALA A 274 16.09 -40.17 3.00
N VAL A 275 16.92 -39.88 2.00
CA VAL A 275 16.78 -40.42 0.63
C VAL A 275 17.23 -41.89 0.56
N LEU A 276 18.28 -42.27 1.30
CA LEU A 276 18.79 -43.63 1.38
C LEU A 276 17.75 -44.53 2.07
N GLU A 277 17.24 -44.14 3.24
CA GLU A 277 16.15 -44.80 3.97
C GLU A 277 14.90 -45.00 3.09
N ALA A 278 14.53 -43.99 2.29
CA ALA A 278 13.42 -44.11 1.33
C ALA A 278 13.74 -45.09 0.18
N LYS A 279 14.99 -45.10 -0.31
CA LYS A 279 15.45 -46.02 -1.35
C LYS A 279 15.69 -47.44 -0.86
N GLU A 280 16.03 -47.63 0.41
CA GLU A 280 16.15 -48.94 1.05
C GLU A 280 14.78 -49.57 1.25
N LYS A 281 13.77 -48.78 1.65
CA LYS A 281 12.35 -49.21 1.65
C LYS A 281 11.81 -49.51 0.26
N GLU A 282 12.15 -48.70 -0.74
CA GLU A 282 11.82 -49.00 -2.15
C GLU A 282 12.50 -50.29 -2.62
N LEU A 283 13.77 -50.50 -2.26
CA LEU A 283 14.51 -51.72 -2.57
C LEU A 283 13.96 -52.94 -1.85
N GLU A 284 13.60 -52.83 -0.56
CA GLU A 284 12.98 -53.93 0.20
C GLU A 284 11.63 -54.31 -0.41
N ALA A 285 10.80 -53.32 -0.77
CA ALA A 285 9.55 -53.57 -1.49
C ALA A 285 9.81 -54.23 -2.85
N LYS A 286 10.80 -53.77 -3.62
CA LYS A 286 11.20 -54.38 -4.90
C LYS A 286 11.79 -55.77 -4.74
N VAL A 287 12.50 -56.07 -3.64
CA VAL A 287 13.02 -57.41 -3.33
C VAL A 287 11.91 -58.34 -2.86
N ALA A 288 10.92 -57.85 -2.12
CA ALA A 288 9.72 -58.59 -1.76
C ALA A 288 8.87 -58.92 -3.01
N ASP A 289 8.63 -57.94 -3.88
CA ASP A 289 7.99 -58.15 -5.20
C ASP A 289 8.81 -59.10 -6.08
N THR A 290 10.14 -58.95 -6.14
CA THR A 290 11.00 -59.85 -6.92
C THR A 290 10.97 -61.27 -6.35
N ARG A 291 10.98 -61.45 -5.03
CA ARG A 291 10.82 -62.76 -4.39
C ARG A 291 9.47 -63.37 -4.73
N ARG A 292 8.38 -62.61 -4.58
CA ARG A 292 7.03 -63.04 -4.95
C ARG A 292 6.95 -63.41 -6.44
N ILE A 293 7.53 -62.60 -7.32
CA ILE A 293 7.62 -62.88 -8.77
C ILE A 293 8.51 -64.10 -9.05
N CYS A 294 9.56 -64.37 -8.26
CA CYS A 294 10.37 -65.57 -8.36
C CYS A 294 9.63 -66.82 -7.83
N GLU A 295 8.81 -66.69 -6.79
CA GLU A 295 7.94 -67.75 -6.28
C GLU A 295 6.82 -68.06 -7.28
N GLU A 296 6.13 -67.04 -7.79
CA GLU A 296 5.17 -67.13 -8.90
C GLU A 296 5.81 -67.71 -10.17
N ASN A 297 7.05 -67.33 -10.51
CA ASN A 297 7.79 -67.89 -11.65
C ASN A 297 8.29 -69.31 -11.42
N GLU A 298 8.68 -69.70 -10.21
CA GLU A 298 9.03 -71.10 -9.91
C GLU A 298 7.79 -71.99 -9.82
N GLU A 299 6.64 -71.45 -9.41
CA GLU A 299 5.36 -72.13 -9.60
C GLU A 299 4.96 -72.24 -11.08
N LEU A 300 5.07 -71.14 -11.86
CA LEU A 300 4.82 -71.15 -13.30
C LEU A 300 5.76 -72.12 -14.01
N LYS A 301 7.04 -72.14 -13.63
CA LYS A 301 8.04 -73.06 -14.15
C LYS A 301 7.76 -74.50 -13.75
N LYS A 302 7.34 -74.79 -12.52
CA LYS A 302 6.82 -76.13 -12.16
C LYS A 302 5.57 -76.50 -12.95
N ARG A 303 4.65 -75.56 -13.19
CA ARG A 303 3.48 -75.75 -14.09
C ARG A 303 3.92 -75.99 -15.54
N VAL A 304 5.00 -75.35 -16.01
CA VAL A 304 5.58 -75.47 -17.36
C VAL A 304 6.54 -76.67 -17.52
N GLU A 305 7.06 -77.23 -16.43
CA GLU A 305 7.82 -78.49 -16.39
C GLU A 305 6.87 -79.69 -16.28
N LEU A 306 5.71 -79.52 -15.60
CA LEU A 306 4.59 -80.46 -15.61
C LEU A 306 3.82 -80.45 -16.94
N GLN A 307 3.81 -79.32 -17.65
CA GLN A 307 3.42 -79.26 -19.06
C GLN A 307 4.57 -79.84 -19.90
N THR A 308 4.41 -81.04 -20.44
CA THR A 308 5.40 -81.62 -21.36
C THR A 308 5.47 -80.78 -22.64
N PHE A 309 6.40 -79.81 -22.67
CA PHE A 309 6.50 -78.83 -23.75
C PHE A 309 6.74 -79.52 -25.11
N ASN A 310 5.81 -79.34 -26.03
CA ASN A 310 6.04 -79.74 -27.41
C ASN A 310 7.00 -78.72 -28.04
N ALA A 311 7.94 -79.16 -28.88
CA ALA A 311 8.74 -78.22 -29.68
C ALA A 311 7.84 -77.28 -30.51
N ARG A 312 6.67 -77.77 -30.91
CA ARG A 312 5.59 -77.02 -31.57
C ARG A 312 5.03 -75.85 -30.74
N ASP A 313 5.05 -75.96 -29.41
CA ASP A 313 4.56 -74.94 -28.48
C ASP A 313 5.61 -73.85 -28.23
N VAL A 314 6.90 -74.20 -28.19
CA VAL A 314 8.00 -73.20 -28.16
C VAL A 314 8.00 -72.38 -29.46
N ASP A 315 7.83 -73.05 -30.60
CA ASP A 315 7.62 -72.42 -31.89
C ASP A 315 6.35 -71.54 -31.92
N ARG A 316 5.28 -71.97 -31.26
CA ARG A 316 4.04 -71.18 -31.11
C ARG A 316 4.30 -69.93 -30.27
N MET A 317 4.92 -70.06 -29.10
CA MET A 317 5.32 -68.93 -28.25
C MET A 317 6.23 -67.95 -28.98
N LYS A 318 7.14 -68.43 -29.85
CA LYS A 318 7.98 -67.54 -30.67
C LYS A 318 7.18 -66.77 -31.73
N ARG A 319 6.20 -67.40 -32.38
CA ARG A 319 5.26 -66.71 -33.29
C ARG A 319 4.33 -65.75 -32.54
N GLU A 320 3.93 -66.09 -31.33
CA GLU A 320 3.11 -65.23 -30.47
C GLU A 320 3.91 -64.04 -29.91
N LEU A 321 5.19 -64.21 -29.57
CA LEU A 321 6.09 -63.11 -29.23
C LEU A 321 6.30 -62.18 -30.44
N GLN A 322 6.60 -62.72 -31.62
CA GLN A 322 6.70 -61.94 -32.86
C GLN A 322 5.36 -61.34 -33.32
N ALA A 323 4.23 -61.84 -32.80
CA ALA A 323 2.95 -61.16 -32.93
C ALA A 323 2.89 -59.98 -31.97
N VAL A 324 3.09 -60.19 -30.66
CA VAL A 324 3.10 -59.12 -29.65
C VAL A 324 4.11 -58.00 -29.98
N GLU A 325 5.29 -58.30 -30.51
CA GLU A 325 6.28 -57.30 -30.95
C GLU A 325 5.76 -56.43 -32.10
N ARG A 326 5.09 -57.02 -33.10
CA ARG A 326 4.40 -56.25 -34.13
C ARG A 326 3.21 -55.50 -33.56
N ASP A 327 2.37 -56.14 -32.75
CA ASP A 327 1.15 -55.56 -32.20
C ASP A 327 1.48 -54.37 -31.28
N ILE A 328 2.65 -54.38 -30.62
CA ILE A 328 3.25 -53.22 -29.93
C ILE A 328 3.67 -52.14 -30.93
N GLY A 329 4.40 -52.47 -32.00
CA GLY A 329 4.77 -51.48 -33.03
C GLY A 329 3.57 -50.86 -33.75
N GLU A 330 2.53 -51.66 -34.01
CA GLU A 330 1.24 -51.24 -34.55
C GLU A 330 0.49 -50.35 -33.53
N ALA A 331 0.56 -50.65 -32.23
CA ALA A 331 0.01 -49.81 -31.17
C ALA A 331 0.81 -48.50 -30.95
N GLU A 332 2.14 -48.50 -31.12
CA GLU A 332 2.97 -47.29 -31.08
C GLU A 332 2.70 -46.38 -32.29
N LEU A 333 2.59 -46.95 -33.49
CA LEU A 333 2.16 -46.21 -34.68
C LEU A 333 0.74 -45.67 -34.53
N ALA A 334 -0.18 -46.46 -33.97
CA ALA A 334 -1.53 -46.01 -33.66
C ALA A 334 -1.54 -44.88 -32.62
N ARG A 335 -0.72 -44.97 -31.56
CA ARG A 335 -0.53 -43.91 -30.56
C ARG A 335 -0.01 -42.64 -31.22
N ASN A 336 1.04 -42.72 -32.03
CA ASN A 336 1.59 -41.56 -32.75
C ASN A 336 0.52 -40.90 -33.63
N ALA A 337 -0.27 -41.71 -34.36
CA ALA A 337 -1.38 -41.22 -35.19
C ALA A 337 -2.60 -40.73 -34.38
N TRP A 338 -2.71 -41.07 -33.08
CA TRP A 338 -3.69 -40.47 -32.17
C TRP A 338 -3.16 -39.18 -31.52
N GLU A 339 -1.84 -39.08 -31.28
CA GLU A 339 -1.18 -37.85 -30.81
C GLU A 339 -1.18 -36.77 -31.89
N GLU A 340 -0.92 -37.12 -33.16
CA GLU A 340 -1.09 -36.25 -34.32
C GLU A 340 -2.54 -35.77 -34.46
N LYS A 341 -3.52 -36.68 -34.43
CA LYS A 341 -4.95 -36.31 -34.43
C LYS A 341 -5.33 -35.43 -33.23
N ALA A 342 -4.76 -35.65 -32.05
CA ALA A 342 -5.03 -34.83 -30.88
C ALA A 342 -4.48 -33.41 -31.05
N TRP A 343 -3.31 -33.26 -31.68
CA TRP A 343 -2.70 -31.97 -32.01
C TRP A 343 -3.45 -31.22 -33.12
N ASP A 344 -3.91 -31.93 -34.15
CA ASP A 344 -4.84 -31.40 -35.17
C ASP A 344 -6.18 -30.98 -34.55
N LEU A 345 -6.74 -31.78 -33.64
CA LEU A 345 -7.98 -31.47 -32.93
C LEU A 345 -7.83 -30.27 -32.00
N ASP A 346 -6.71 -30.13 -31.28
CA ASP A 346 -6.43 -28.96 -30.44
C ASP A 346 -6.20 -27.68 -31.28
N THR A 347 -5.53 -27.81 -32.43
CA THR A 347 -5.35 -26.74 -33.40
C THR A 347 -6.69 -26.31 -34.02
N MET A 348 -7.54 -27.26 -34.40
CA MET A 348 -8.90 -26.98 -34.88
C MET A 348 -9.80 -26.42 -33.79
N LEU A 349 -9.72 -26.91 -32.55
CA LEU A 349 -10.47 -26.39 -31.41
C LEU A 349 -10.06 -24.94 -31.10
N SER A 350 -8.75 -24.66 -31.14
CA SER A 350 -8.20 -23.30 -31.01
C SER A 350 -8.65 -22.37 -32.13
N HIS A 351 -8.78 -22.86 -33.37
CA HIS A 351 -9.35 -22.10 -34.48
C HIS A 351 -10.85 -21.85 -34.29
N LYS A 352 -11.61 -22.88 -33.91
CA LYS A 352 -13.05 -22.79 -33.66
C LYS A 352 -13.39 -21.93 -32.44
N PHE A 353 -12.52 -21.87 -31.43
CA PHE A 353 -12.68 -20.95 -30.30
C PHE A 353 -12.51 -19.49 -30.75
N LYS A 354 -11.57 -19.19 -31.65
CA LYS A 354 -11.42 -17.84 -32.24
C LYS A 354 -12.59 -17.46 -33.14
N GLU A 355 -13.13 -18.39 -33.93
CA GLU A 355 -14.40 -18.19 -34.65
C GLU A 355 -15.56 -17.92 -33.67
N LEU A 356 -15.59 -18.62 -32.54
CA LEU A 356 -16.61 -18.42 -31.51
C LEU A 356 -16.46 -17.05 -30.82
N GLU A 357 -15.23 -16.57 -30.57
CA GLU A 357 -14.95 -15.21 -30.08
C GLU A 357 -15.47 -14.14 -31.04
N THR A 358 -15.21 -14.26 -32.35
CA THR A 358 -15.71 -13.29 -33.33
C THR A 358 -17.24 -13.33 -33.44
N LEU A 359 -17.85 -14.52 -33.48
CA LEU A 359 -19.31 -14.67 -33.48
C LEU A 359 -19.95 -14.16 -32.18
N ALA A 360 -19.32 -14.35 -31.02
CA ALA A 360 -19.79 -13.80 -29.75
C ALA A 360 -19.68 -12.27 -29.72
N MET A 361 -18.62 -11.68 -30.28
CA MET A 361 -18.49 -10.23 -30.46
C MET A 361 -19.58 -9.66 -31.39
N GLU A 362 -19.85 -10.31 -32.52
CA GLU A 362 -20.92 -9.93 -33.45
C GLU A 362 -22.31 -10.04 -32.80
N CYS A 363 -22.60 -11.15 -32.12
CA CYS A 363 -23.84 -11.33 -31.37
C CYS A 363 -24.02 -10.26 -30.29
N ASN A 364 -22.96 -9.97 -29.51
CA ASN A 364 -22.97 -8.92 -28.50
C ASN A 364 -23.19 -7.53 -29.13
N GLN A 365 -22.64 -7.26 -30.32
CA GLN A 365 -22.91 -6.02 -31.06
C GLN A 365 -24.35 -5.96 -31.58
N ALA A 366 -24.90 -7.09 -32.05
CA ALA A 366 -26.29 -7.18 -32.49
C ALA A 366 -27.28 -6.97 -31.32
N MET A 367 -27.06 -7.59 -30.16
CA MET A 367 -27.88 -7.39 -28.96
C MET A 367 -27.86 -5.92 -28.49
N ARG A 368 -26.69 -5.26 -28.54
CA ARG A 368 -26.57 -3.81 -28.30
C ARG A 368 -27.33 -2.96 -29.32
N ARG A 369 -27.30 -3.30 -30.61
CA ARG A 369 -28.10 -2.62 -31.65
C ARG A 369 -29.61 -2.79 -31.43
N LEU A 370 -30.04 -3.97 -30.99
CA LEU A 370 -31.43 -4.26 -30.64
C LEU A 370 -31.89 -3.64 -29.31
N LYS A 371 -30.96 -3.03 -28.54
CA LYS A 371 -31.19 -2.45 -27.20
C LYS A 371 -31.75 -3.45 -26.17
N LEU A 372 -31.46 -4.74 -26.37
CA LEU A 372 -31.68 -5.76 -25.34
C LEU A 372 -30.75 -5.42 -24.17
N GLY A 373 -31.31 -5.35 -22.96
CA GLY A 373 -30.63 -4.78 -21.80
C GLY A 373 -29.36 -5.54 -21.37
N ASN A 374 -28.52 -4.89 -20.57
CA ASN A 374 -27.16 -5.33 -20.19
C ASN A 374 -27.05 -6.72 -19.52
N GLY A 375 -28.16 -7.41 -19.23
CA GLY A 375 -28.17 -8.80 -18.74
C GLY A 375 -27.89 -9.85 -19.82
N PHE A 376 -27.88 -9.48 -21.10
CA PHE A 376 -27.64 -10.40 -22.23
C PHE A 376 -26.30 -10.09 -22.92
N GLN A 377 -25.21 -10.64 -22.39
CA GLN A 377 -23.88 -10.57 -23.00
C GLN A 377 -23.19 -11.94 -22.94
N TYR A 378 -22.78 -12.49 -24.09
CA TYR A 378 -21.91 -13.66 -24.15
C TYR A 378 -20.52 -13.32 -23.62
N VAL A 379 -19.99 -14.17 -22.74
CA VAL A 379 -18.67 -14.07 -22.12
C VAL A 379 -18.04 -15.45 -22.20
N LEU A 380 -17.06 -15.61 -23.10
CA LEU A 380 -16.57 -16.95 -23.41
C LEU A 380 -15.59 -17.49 -22.36
N ASN A 381 -15.69 -18.80 -22.12
CA ASN A 381 -14.83 -19.53 -21.19
C ASN A 381 -14.24 -20.77 -21.87
N ALA A 382 -12.95 -20.72 -22.19
CA ALA A 382 -12.21 -21.83 -22.80
C ALA A 382 -12.12 -23.11 -21.94
N LYS A 383 -12.54 -23.06 -20.67
CA LYS A 383 -12.60 -24.22 -19.76
C LYS A 383 -14.03 -24.67 -19.45
N GLY A 384 -15.04 -24.10 -20.11
CA GLY A 384 -16.44 -24.51 -19.94
C GLY A 384 -16.64 -25.95 -20.44
N SER A 385 -17.28 -26.80 -19.62
CA SER A 385 -17.56 -28.20 -19.98
C SER A 385 -18.93 -28.40 -20.63
N THR A 386 -19.85 -27.43 -20.47
CA THR A 386 -21.11 -27.38 -21.22
C THR A 386 -21.15 -26.17 -22.16
N PRO A 387 -22.01 -26.18 -23.20
CA PRO A 387 -22.20 -25.01 -24.06
C PRO A 387 -22.69 -23.75 -23.32
N ALA A 388 -23.39 -23.90 -22.19
CA ALA A 388 -23.79 -22.76 -21.36
C ALA A 388 -22.57 -22.17 -20.63
N ASP A 389 -21.71 -23.01 -20.06
CA ASP A 389 -20.47 -22.57 -19.41
C ASP A 389 -19.50 -21.92 -20.41
N MET A 390 -19.37 -22.49 -21.61
CA MET A 390 -18.51 -21.96 -22.67
C MET A 390 -18.96 -20.59 -23.18
N MET A 391 -20.26 -20.31 -23.21
CA MET A 391 -20.83 -19.06 -23.72
C MET A 391 -21.10 -18.01 -22.64
N GLY A 392 -21.08 -18.40 -21.36
CA GLY A 392 -21.42 -17.56 -20.20
C GLY A 392 -22.92 -17.31 -20.00
N ILE A 393 -23.76 -17.59 -21.00
CA ILE A 393 -25.23 -17.49 -20.97
C ILE A 393 -25.84 -18.69 -21.72
N ASP A 394 -26.86 -19.31 -21.14
CA ASP A 394 -27.65 -20.34 -21.82
C ASP A 394 -28.52 -19.73 -22.94
N TYR A 395 -28.18 -20.07 -24.19
CA TYR A 395 -28.95 -19.65 -25.36
C TYR A 395 -30.41 -20.14 -25.33
N LYS A 396 -30.68 -21.37 -24.87
CA LYS A 396 -32.02 -21.98 -24.90
C LYS A 396 -32.91 -21.52 -23.74
N LEU A 397 -32.35 -21.35 -22.54
CA LEU A 397 -33.10 -21.02 -21.33
C LEU A 397 -33.18 -19.52 -21.05
N THR A 398 -32.16 -18.74 -21.45
CA THR A 398 -32.08 -17.30 -21.11
C THR A 398 -32.27 -16.42 -22.35
N LEU A 399 -31.43 -16.59 -23.39
CA LEU A 399 -31.47 -15.66 -24.52
C LEU A 399 -32.64 -15.89 -25.48
N LYS A 400 -32.92 -17.15 -25.86
CA LYS A 400 -34.00 -17.46 -26.81
C LYS A 400 -35.39 -17.11 -26.27
N PRO A 401 -35.76 -17.34 -24.99
CA PRO A 401 -37.05 -16.88 -24.47
C PRO A 401 -37.15 -15.35 -24.44
N ALA A 402 -36.07 -14.64 -24.12
CA ALA A 402 -36.04 -13.18 -24.17
C ALA A 402 -36.15 -12.62 -25.61
N LEU A 403 -35.47 -13.24 -26.58
CA LEU A 403 -35.59 -12.91 -28.00
C LEU A 403 -36.97 -13.25 -28.57
N ASN A 404 -37.57 -14.36 -28.13
CA ASN A 404 -38.94 -14.71 -28.50
C ASN A 404 -39.92 -13.68 -27.92
N SER A 405 -39.85 -13.36 -26.63
CA SER A 405 -40.67 -12.29 -26.01
C SER A 405 -40.53 -11.00 -26.79
N TYR A 406 -39.30 -10.52 -27.01
CA TYR A 406 -39.07 -9.28 -27.77
C TYR A 406 -39.57 -9.35 -29.21
N SER A 407 -39.49 -10.52 -29.87
CA SER A 407 -40.07 -10.73 -31.19
C SER A 407 -41.60 -10.76 -31.17
N ASP A 408 -42.21 -11.27 -30.11
CA ASP A 408 -43.67 -11.38 -29.95
C ASP A 408 -44.27 -10.05 -29.47
N ASP A 409 -43.55 -9.27 -28.66
CA ASP A 409 -43.82 -7.87 -28.33
C ASP A 409 -43.73 -6.98 -29.58
N ILE A 410 -42.70 -7.18 -30.43
CA ILE A 410 -42.60 -6.51 -31.73
C ILE A 410 -43.74 -6.94 -32.66
N LYS A 411 -44.06 -8.25 -32.76
CA LYS A 411 -45.19 -8.72 -33.57
C LYS A 411 -46.49 -8.09 -33.09
N LYS A 412 -46.77 -8.13 -31.78
CA LYS A 412 -47.94 -7.53 -31.15
C LYS A 412 -48.03 -6.04 -31.45
N SER A 413 -46.97 -5.27 -31.22
CA SER A 413 -46.95 -3.83 -31.57
C SER A 413 -47.06 -3.57 -33.07
N SER A 414 -46.55 -4.48 -33.93
CA SER A 414 -46.69 -4.37 -35.38
C SER A 414 -48.09 -4.74 -35.88
N VAL A 415 -48.79 -5.67 -35.20
CA VAL A 415 -50.17 -6.05 -35.48
C VAL A 415 -51.12 -4.96 -34.97
N GLU A 416 -50.92 -4.44 -33.76
CA GLU A 416 -51.63 -3.27 -33.23
C GLU A 416 -51.50 -2.08 -34.21
N LYS A 417 -50.29 -1.79 -34.70
CA LYS A 417 -50.07 -0.75 -35.72
C LYS A 417 -50.60 -1.10 -37.11
N LEU A 418 -50.67 -2.38 -37.47
CA LEU A 418 -51.29 -2.82 -38.73
C LEU A 418 -52.81 -2.67 -38.64
N GLU A 419 -53.42 -2.96 -37.50
CA GLU A 419 -54.84 -2.78 -37.22
C GLU A 419 -55.20 -1.29 -37.15
N GLU A 420 -54.36 -0.45 -36.52
CA GLU A 420 -54.44 1.02 -36.62
C GLU A 420 -54.36 1.49 -38.09
N LEU A 421 -53.37 1.00 -38.86
CA LEU A 421 -53.23 1.35 -40.28
C LEU A 421 -54.39 0.84 -41.15
N ILE A 422 -54.96 -0.33 -40.87
CA ILE A 422 -56.14 -0.87 -41.56
C ILE A 422 -57.37 -0.02 -41.21
N SER A 423 -57.55 0.34 -39.94
CA SER A 423 -58.62 1.25 -39.50
C SER A 423 -58.50 2.62 -40.16
N LEU A 424 -57.29 3.20 -40.21
CA LEU A 424 -57.03 4.48 -40.87
C LEU A 424 -57.19 4.39 -42.38
N GLN A 425 -56.77 3.29 -43.01
CA GLN A 425 -56.96 3.03 -44.44
C GLN A 425 -58.43 2.83 -44.80
N GLN A 426 -59.22 2.20 -43.93
CA GLN A 426 -60.66 2.06 -44.12
C GLN A 426 -61.38 3.40 -43.91
N GLN A 427 -61.06 4.16 -42.86
CA GLN A 427 -61.58 5.53 -42.70
C GLN A 427 -61.20 6.42 -43.89
N SER A 428 -59.98 6.28 -44.42
CA SER A 428 -59.52 6.96 -45.63
C SER A 428 -60.31 6.54 -46.87
N SER A 429 -60.64 5.25 -47.03
CA SER A 429 -61.46 4.77 -48.16
C SER A 429 -62.92 5.19 -48.05
N GLU A 430 -63.50 5.21 -46.85
CA GLU A 430 -64.86 5.73 -46.56
C GLU A 430 -64.95 7.24 -46.79
N LEU A 431 -63.94 8.01 -46.36
CA LEU A 431 -63.81 9.43 -46.68
C LEU A 431 -63.61 9.65 -48.18
N SER A 432 -62.80 8.83 -48.85
CA SER A 432 -62.60 8.91 -50.31
C SER A 432 -63.89 8.61 -51.07
N ALA A 433 -64.65 7.58 -50.67
CA ALA A 433 -65.96 7.27 -51.24
C ALA A 433 -66.99 8.38 -50.98
N THR A 434 -66.93 9.01 -49.80
CA THR A 434 -67.77 10.18 -49.47
C THR A 434 -67.41 11.41 -50.30
N ILE A 435 -66.11 11.65 -50.53
CA ILE A 435 -65.60 12.71 -51.41
C ILE A 435 -66.02 12.42 -52.85
N GLU A 436 -65.93 11.18 -53.33
CA GLU A 436 -66.31 10.82 -54.69
C GLU A 436 -67.83 10.86 -54.91
N GLY A 437 -68.64 10.47 -53.91
CA GLY A 437 -70.08 10.71 -53.91
C GLY A 437 -70.42 12.21 -54.00
N LYS A 438 -69.68 13.06 -53.28
CA LYS A 438 -69.80 14.52 -53.40
C LYS A 438 -69.30 15.06 -54.74
N ARG A 439 -68.23 14.51 -55.33
CA ARG A 439 -67.77 14.88 -56.70
C ARG A 439 -68.82 14.53 -57.74
N ASN A 440 -69.41 13.34 -57.68
CA ASN A 440 -70.48 12.92 -58.58
C ASN A 440 -71.72 13.81 -58.42
N PHE A 441 -72.10 14.17 -57.18
CA PHE A 441 -73.19 15.11 -56.94
C PHE A 441 -72.88 16.52 -57.50
N ILE A 442 -71.66 17.02 -57.29
CA ILE A 442 -71.18 18.27 -57.88
C ILE A 442 -71.15 18.19 -59.40
N ALA A 443 -70.76 17.06 -60.01
CA ALA A 443 -70.75 16.87 -61.46
C ALA A 443 -72.17 16.84 -62.05
N THR A 444 -73.15 16.25 -61.36
CA THR A 444 -74.57 16.36 -61.77
C THR A 444 -75.13 17.77 -61.60
N LEU A 445 -74.75 18.49 -60.53
CA LEU A 445 -75.12 19.91 -60.39
C LEU A 445 -74.45 20.78 -61.46
N GLN A 446 -73.18 20.52 -61.77
CA GLN A 446 -72.44 21.23 -62.81
C GLN A 446 -73.07 20.95 -64.18
N SER A 447 -73.35 19.70 -64.53
CA SER A 447 -74.06 19.36 -65.77
C SER A 447 -75.45 20.01 -65.86
N HIS A 448 -76.14 20.23 -64.74
CA HIS A 448 -77.42 20.94 -64.71
C HIS A 448 -77.24 22.46 -64.84
N ILE A 449 -76.19 23.03 -64.25
CA ILE A 449 -75.79 24.44 -64.48
C ILE A 449 -75.42 24.63 -65.95
N ASP A 450 -74.59 23.77 -66.52
CA ASP A 450 -74.15 23.82 -67.91
C ASP A 450 -75.34 23.67 -68.88
N GLU A 451 -76.34 22.82 -68.55
CA GLU A 451 -77.59 22.70 -69.31
C GLU A 451 -78.47 23.96 -69.20
N VAL A 452 -78.62 24.52 -68.00
CA VAL A 452 -79.36 25.78 -67.78
C VAL A 452 -78.65 26.95 -68.45
N GLU A 453 -77.32 27.03 -68.42
CA GLU A 453 -76.53 28.02 -69.15
C GLU A 453 -76.64 27.82 -70.67
N ALA A 454 -76.70 26.59 -71.17
CA ALA A 454 -76.95 26.32 -72.59
C ALA A 454 -78.36 26.80 -73.00
N GLN A 455 -79.39 26.53 -72.18
CA GLN A 455 -80.76 27.03 -72.41
C GLN A 455 -80.82 28.57 -72.33
N LEU A 456 -80.12 29.19 -71.37
CA LEU A 456 -80.08 30.65 -71.21
C LEU A 456 -79.32 31.31 -72.38
N ASN A 457 -78.21 30.72 -72.83
CA ASN A 457 -77.49 31.19 -74.01
C ASN A 457 -78.28 31.00 -75.31
N LEU A 458 -79.04 29.90 -75.45
CA LEU A 458 -79.96 29.70 -76.56
C LEU A 458 -81.07 30.75 -76.55
N LEU A 459 -81.76 30.93 -75.42
CA LEU A 459 -82.81 31.94 -75.26
C LEU A 459 -82.28 33.37 -75.46
N LYS A 460 -81.06 33.67 -75.02
CA LYS A 460 -80.39 34.95 -75.22
C LYS A 460 -80.03 35.17 -76.69
N LYS A 461 -79.65 34.12 -77.43
CA LYS A 461 -79.45 34.17 -78.88
C LYS A 461 -80.79 34.38 -79.60
N ASP A 462 -81.82 33.60 -79.30
CA ASP A 462 -83.15 33.75 -79.90
C ASP A 462 -83.75 35.13 -79.61
N THR A 463 -83.54 35.67 -78.40
CA THR A 463 -83.92 37.05 -78.04
C THR A 463 -83.12 38.07 -78.84
N HIS A 464 -81.82 37.84 -79.09
CA HIS A 464 -81.00 38.72 -79.92
C HIS A 464 -81.41 38.66 -81.39
N ASP A 465 -81.62 37.47 -81.95
CA ASP A 465 -82.05 37.25 -83.34
C ASP A 465 -83.50 37.70 -83.57
N TYR A 466 -84.35 37.69 -82.54
CA TYR A 466 -85.68 38.33 -82.56
C TYR A 466 -85.57 39.85 -82.49
N THR A 467 -84.78 40.40 -81.55
CA THR A 467 -84.55 41.85 -81.45
C THR A 467 -83.95 42.41 -82.73
N TYR A 468 -82.98 41.71 -83.33
CA TYR A 468 -82.35 42.07 -84.59
C TYR A 468 -83.39 42.12 -85.73
N ARG A 469 -84.22 41.07 -85.88
CA ARG A 469 -85.34 41.08 -86.83
C ARG A 469 -86.29 42.25 -86.58
N CYS A 470 -86.77 42.47 -85.35
CA CYS A 470 -87.64 43.60 -85.05
C CYS A 470 -86.98 44.96 -85.30
N THR A 471 -85.65 45.11 -85.16
CA THR A 471 -84.95 46.35 -85.55
C THR A 471 -84.73 46.52 -87.05
N ILE A 472 -84.77 45.43 -87.83
CA ILE A 472 -84.82 45.49 -89.30
C ILE A 472 -86.24 45.78 -89.76
N GLU A 473 -87.23 45.06 -89.26
CA GLU A 473 -88.66 45.26 -89.56
C GLU A 473 -89.11 46.69 -89.18
N ALA A 474 -88.71 47.20 -88.01
CA ALA A 474 -88.99 48.58 -87.62
C ALA A 474 -88.23 49.63 -88.46
N ARG A 475 -87.10 49.27 -89.08
CA ARG A 475 -86.41 50.15 -90.04
C ARG A 475 -87.11 50.11 -91.39
N GLN A 476 -87.46 48.94 -91.90
CA GLN A 476 -88.23 48.79 -93.14
C GLN A 476 -89.57 49.51 -93.03
N MET A 477 -90.32 49.34 -91.94
CA MET A 477 -91.53 50.11 -91.67
C MET A 477 -91.29 51.63 -91.60
N MET A 478 -90.13 52.08 -91.14
CA MET A 478 -89.78 53.50 -91.08
C MET A 478 -89.43 54.06 -92.46
N ASP A 479 -88.67 53.29 -93.26
CA ASP A 479 -88.33 53.59 -94.65
C ASP A 479 -89.60 53.59 -95.53
N ASP A 480 -90.50 52.62 -95.35
CA ASP A 480 -91.79 52.50 -96.03
C ASP A 480 -92.73 53.65 -95.65
N VAL A 481 -92.86 53.98 -94.36
CA VAL A 481 -93.66 55.13 -93.89
C VAL A 481 -93.07 56.44 -94.39
N GLN A 482 -91.75 56.58 -94.48
CA GLN A 482 -91.10 57.77 -95.02
C GLN A 482 -91.29 57.88 -96.54
N MET A 483 -91.28 56.76 -97.27
CA MET A 483 -91.60 56.72 -98.70
C MET A 483 -93.07 57.07 -98.95
N GLU A 484 -94.00 56.50 -98.18
CA GLU A 484 -95.42 56.74 -98.40
C GLU A 484 -95.88 58.12 -97.88
N ALA A 485 -95.21 58.68 -96.87
CA ALA A 485 -95.36 60.09 -96.52
C ALA A 485 -94.88 61.03 -97.65
N HIS A 486 -93.83 60.67 -98.37
CA HIS A 486 -93.39 61.42 -99.55
C HIS A 486 -94.36 61.29 -100.74
N ASN A 487 -94.91 60.09 -100.95
CA ASN A 487 -95.97 59.87 -101.95
C ASN A 487 -97.26 60.65 -101.60
N LEU A 488 -97.60 60.75 -100.30
CA LEU A 488 -98.69 61.59 -99.81
C LEU A 488 -98.44 63.09 -100.03
N ASP A 489 -97.25 63.62 -99.77
CA ASP A 489 -96.89 65.02 -100.07
C ASP A 489 -96.97 65.33 -101.59
N ILE A 490 -96.62 64.36 -102.44
CA ILE A 490 -96.83 64.46 -103.90
C ILE A 490 -98.33 64.51 -104.23
N LEU A 491 -99.11 63.56 -103.73
CA LEU A 491 -100.56 63.50 -103.96
C LEU A 491 -101.33 64.70 -103.39
N GLU A 492 -100.89 65.26 -102.26
CA GLU A 492 -101.50 66.45 -101.66
C GLU A 492 -101.25 67.69 -102.52
N ARG A 493 -100.02 67.90 -103.02
CA ARG A 493 -99.71 68.98 -103.96
C ARG A 493 -100.46 68.84 -105.29
N ASP A 494 -100.52 67.63 -105.84
CA ASP A 494 -101.27 67.36 -107.08
C ASP A 494 -102.79 67.60 -106.86
N ALA A 495 -103.33 67.21 -105.70
CA ALA A 495 -104.72 67.46 -105.33
C ALA A 495 -105.00 68.96 -105.09
N GLU A 496 -104.08 69.71 -104.49
CA GLU A 496 -104.18 71.18 -104.36
C GLU A 496 -104.20 71.86 -105.74
N GLU A 497 -103.37 71.43 -106.69
CA GLU A 497 -103.37 71.99 -108.05
C GLU A 497 -104.66 71.63 -108.82
N ILE A 498 -105.17 70.40 -108.69
CA ILE A 498 -106.48 69.99 -109.23
C ILE A 498 -107.62 70.80 -108.60
N LEU A 499 -107.59 71.03 -107.27
CA LEU A 499 -108.58 71.84 -106.56
C LEU A 499 -108.56 73.29 -107.06
N LYS A 500 -107.36 73.87 -107.20
CA LYS A 500 -107.12 75.25 -107.66
C LYS A 500 -107.59 75.47 -109.10
N THR A 501 -107.25 74.56 -110.00
CA THR A 501 -107.66 74.62 -111.42
C THR A 501 -109.17 74.36 -111.59
N SER A 502 -109.76 73.45 -110.82
CA SER A 502 -111.21 73.22 -110.76
C SER A 502 -111.98 74.46 -110.27
N LYS A 503 -111.51 75.07 -109.18
CA LYS A 503 -112.13 76.26 -108.56
C LYS A 503 -112.14 77.47 -109.50
N LEU A 504 -111.09 77.65 -110.31
CA LEU A 504 -111.05 78.67 -111.36
C LEU A 504 -112.09 78.43 -112.46
N LYS A 505 -112.18 77.21 -113.00
CA LYS A 505 -113.17 76.83 -114.03
C LYS A 505 -114.63 76.99 -113.55
N LEU A 506 -114.90 76.67 -112.29
CA LEU A 506 -116.21 76.90 -111.68
C LEU A 506 -116.54 78.41 -111.61
N GLN A 507 -115.58 79.25 -111.24
CA GLN A 507 -115.78 80.69 -111.14
C GLN A 507 -115.95 81.37 -112.52
N GLU A 508 -115.35 80.80 -113.56
CA GLU A 508 -115.51 81.23 -114.96
C GLU A 508 -116.89 80.85 -115.52
N THR A 509 -117.31 79.59 -115.36
CA THR A 509 -118.63 79.12 -115.79
C THR A 509 -119.79 79.83 -115.09
N ILE A 510 -119.67 80.14 -113.78
CA ILE A 510 -120.69 80.92 -113.06
C ILE A 510 -120.91 82.29 -113.73
N LYS A 511 -119.86 83.05 -114.05
CA LYS A 511 -119.98 84.35 -114.74
C LYS A 511 -120.72 84.21 -116.08
N GLN A 512 -120.35 83.18 -116.85
CA GLN A 512 -120.92 82.94 -118.17
C GLN A 512 -122.42 82.64 -118.10
N THR A 513 -122.84 81.79 -117.15
CA THR A 513 -124.27 81.50 -116.92
C THR A 513 -125.06 82.71 -116.39
N GLU A 514 -124.43 83.58 -115.59
CA GLU A 514 -125.06 84.85 -115.17
C GLU A 514 -125.33 85.79 -116.36
N GLU A 515 -124.40 85.89 -117.30
CA GLU A 515 -124.54 86.75 -118.49
C GLU A 515 -125.61 86.22 -119.45
N GLU A 516 -125.67 84.91 -119.67
CA GLU A 516 -126.74 84.26 -120.43
C GLU A 516 -128.12 84.43 -119.75
N THR A 517 -128.18 84.30 -118.42
CA THR A 517 -129.42 84.51 -117.64
C THR A 517 -129.92 85.95 -117.75
N LYS A 518 -129.02 86.94 -117.65
CA LYS A 518 -129.34 88.37 -117.81
C LYS A 518 -129.88 88.67 -119.21
N LYS A 519 -129.32 88.03 -120.25
CA LYS A 519 -129.79 88.16 -121.64
C LYS A 519 -131.19 87.56 -121.84
N CYS A 520 -131.39 86.32 -121.40
CA CYS A 520 -132.68 85.63 -121.53
C CYS A 520 -133.82 86.36 -120.79
N ALA A 521 -133.54 86.90 -119.60
CA ALA A 521 -134.51 87.71 -118.85
C ALA A 521 -134.94 88.99 -119.62
N TYR A 522 -134.04 89.60 -120.38
CA TYR A 522 -134.33 90.80 -121.18
C TYR A 522 -135.22 90.48 -122.38
N GLU A 523 -134.94 89.37 -123.07
CA GLU A 523 -135.75 88.86 -124.18
C GLU A 523 -137.18 88.53 -123.70
N LEU A 524 -137.32 87.82 -122.58
CA LEU A 524 -138.61 87.47 -121.97
C LEU A 524 -139.46 88.70 -121.64
N MET A 525 -138.85 89.76 -121.11
CA MET A 525 -139.55 90.99 -120.73
C MET A 525 -140.20 91.70 -121.93
N THR A 526 -139.54 91.69 -123.09
CA THR A 526 -140.08 92.33 -124.30
C THR A 526 -141.26 91.56 -124.90
N VAL A 527 -141.27 90.23 -124.79
CA VAL A 527 -142.43 89.40 -125.17
C VAL A 527 -143.63 89.73 -124.29
N ILE A 528 -143.44 89.88 -122.98
CA ILE A 528 -144.52 90.20 -122.02
C ILE A 528 -145.23 91.52 -122.37
N ASP A 529 -144.50 92.57 -122.74
CA ASP A 529 -145.12 93.86 -123.08
C ASP A 529 -145.95 93.81 -124.38
N SER A 530 -145.57 92.95 -125.34
CA SER A 530 -146.37 92.71 -126.55
C SER A 530 -147.72 92.05 -126.23
N VAL A 531 -147.73 91.08 -125.29
CA VAL A 531 -148.95 90.42 -124.79
C VAL A 531 -149.81 91.38 -123.97
N SER A 532 -149.18 92.28 -123.21
CA SER A 532 -149.88 93.28 -122.40
C SER A 532 -150.77 94.21 -123.25
N LYS A 533 -150.26 94.71 -124.38
CA LYS A 533 -151.05 95.55 -125.29
C LYS A 533 -152.17 94.78 -126.00
N HIS A 534 -151.98 93.48 -126.26
CA HIS A 534 -153.06 92.62 -126.77
C HIS A 534 -154.18 92.39 -125.73
N LYS A 535 -153.85 92.37 -124.43
CA LYS A 535 -154.83 92.30 -123.34
C LYS A 535 -155.70 93.57 -123.25
N GLU A 536 -155.13 94.76 -123.40
CA GLU A 536 -155.92 96.01 -123.36
C GLU A 536 -156.92 96.12 -124.53
N TYR A 537 -156.53 95.62 -125.71
CA TYR A 537 -157.44 95.45 -126.86
C TYR A 537 -158.65 94.57 -126.52
N VAL A 538 -158.46 93.46 -125.78
CA VAL A 538 -159.57 92.63 -125.27
C VAL A 538 -160.38 93.35 -124.19
N GLN A 539 -159.73 94.11 -123.30
CA GLN A 539 -160.40 94.82 -122.21
C GLN A 539 -161.33 95.95 -122.71
N SER A 540 -161.04 96.53 -123.88
CA SER A 540 -161.95 97.41 -124.62
C SER A 540 -163.33 96.77 -124.86
N LYS A 541 -163.38 95.45 -125.10
CA LYS A 541 -164.59 94.70 -125.47
C LYS A 541 -165.48 94.30 -124.28
N ILE A 542 -164.98 94.38 -123.04
CA ILE A 542 -165.72 93.94 -121.84
C ILE A 542 -166.55 95.07 -121.20
N LEU A 543 -166.10 96.32 -121.30
CA LEU A 543 -166.85 97.47 -120.77
C LEU A 543 -168.00 97.92 -121.67
N GLU A 544 -167.96 97.54 -122.94
CA GLU A 544 -169.08 97.56 -123.89
C GLU A 544 -170.27 96.74 -123.38
N MET A 545 -170.03 95.59 -122.72
CA MET A 545 -171.09 94.69 -122.24
C MET A 545 -171.65 95.02 -120.85
N ARG A 546 -171.02 95.91 -120.06
CA ARG A 546 -171.23 95.93 -118.60
C ARG A 546 -172.09 97.06 -118.04
N ARG A 547 -172.41 98.13 -118.79
CA ARG A 547 -173.31 99.20 -118.29
C ARG A 547 -174.76 99.01 -118.69
N ASP A 548 -175.01 98.35 -119.82
CA ASP A 548 -176.33 97.89 -120.27
C ASP A 548 -177.00 96.97 -119.22
N VAL A 549 -176.19 96.30 -118.39
CA VAL A 549 -176.63 95.50 -117.23
C VAL A 549 -177.09 96.36 -116.04
N SER A 550 -176.59 97.59 -115.90
CA SER A 550 -176.93 98.48 -114.77
C SER A 550 -178.25 99.22 -114.91
N GLU A 551 -178.83 99.33 -116.11
CA GLU A 551 -180.25 99.72 -116.25
C GLU A 551 -181.19 98.68 -115.59
N SER A 552 -180.75 97.41 -115.53
CA SER A 552 -181.50 96.28 -114.94
C SER A 552 -181.20 96.04 -113.45
N ALA A 553 -180.56 96.99 -112.77
CA ALA A 553 -180.34 97.03 -111.32
C ALA A 553 -180.77 98.41 -110.76
N VAL A 554 -181.99 98.90 -111.02
CA VAL A 554 -183.26 98.40 -110.42
C VAL A 554 -183.12 98.36 -108.90
N ALA A 555 -183.77 99.27 -108.16
CA ALA A 555 -185.18 99.13 -107.73
C ALA A 555 -185.50 97.78 -107.03
N VAL A 556 -184.49 97.14 -106.43
CA VAL A 556 -184.59 95.90 -105.62
C VAL A 556 -184.39 96.14 -104.13
N SER A 557 -183.70 97.22 -103.71
CA SER A 557 -183.12 97.34 -102.36
C SER A 557 -183.49 98.58 -101.55
N ASP A 558 -184.70 99.12 -101.73
CA ASP A 558 -185.29 100.19 -100.90
C ASP A 558 -185.66 99.73 -99.46
N ALA A 559 -184.83 98.89 -98.80
CA ALA A 559 -185.28 97.86 -97.83
C ALA A 559 -184.76 97.91 -96.36
N HIS A 560 -183.46 97.71 -96.01
CA HIS A 560 -183.02 97.29 -94.64
C HIS A 560 -181.82 98.04 -93.98
N LYS A 561 -181.63 97.95 -92.64
CA LYS A 561 -180.74 98.82 -91.80
C LYS A 561 -180.23 98.22 -90.43
N GLY A 562 -178.94 98.41 -90.06
CA GLY A 562 -178.41 98.67 -88.67
C GLY A 562 -177.82 97.56 -87.71
N SER A 563 -176.73 97.90 -86.96
CA SER A 563 -176.42 97.61 -85.49
C SER A 563 -175.23 96.68 -84.95
N LEU A 564 -174.78 96.95 -83.69
CA LEU A 564 -174.03 96.19 -82.59
C LEU A 564 -172.46 96.09 -82.37
N GLN A 565 -171.99 95.86 -81.10
CA GLN A 565 -170.57 95.89 -80.55
C GLN A 565 -170.28 95.07 -79.21
N SER A 566 -169.01 94.92 -78.69
CA SER A 566 -168.62 94.28 -77.37
C SER A 566 -167.16 94.60 -76.82
N GLN A 567 -166.69 94.12 -75.61
CA GLN A 567 -165.40 94.52 -74.91
C GLN A 567 -164.84 93.59 -73.73
N PHE A 568 -163.61 93.86 -73.18
CA PHE A 568 -162.88 93.40 -71.92
C PHE A 568 -161.93 92.15 -72.01
N GLY A 569 -160.93 91.82 -71.13
CA GLY A 569 -160.23 92.28 -69.86
C GLY A 569 -159.10 91.23 -69.48
N PHE A 570 -158.20 91.17 -68.45
CA PHE A 570 -157.60 91.89 -67.25
C PHE A 570 -156.22 91.16 -66.91
N LEU A 571 -155.30 91.19 -65.88
CA LEU A 571 -154.82 91.72 -64.53
C LEU A 571 -153.25 91.40 -64.47
N SER A 572 -152.31 91.43 -63.48
CA SER A 572 -151.85 91.95 -62.12
C SER A 572 -150.34 91.49 -61.93
N HIS A 573 -149.40 91.68 -60.95
CA HIS A 573 -149.10 92.32 -59.62
C HIS A 573 -147.51 92.41 -59.48
N ALA A 574 -146.65 92.59 -58.43
CA ALA A 574 -146.55 92.71 -56.94
C ALA A 574 -145.19 93.41 -56.46
N ASN A 575 -144.65 93.16 -55.24
CA ASN A 575 -143.61 93.98 -54.47
C ASN A 575 -142.71 93.12 -53.50
N GLN A 576 -141.65 93.53 -52.74
CA GLN A 576 -140.58 94.59 -52.75
C GLN A 576 -139.68 94.62 -51.44
N GLN A 577 -138.37 95.04 -51.48
CA GLN A 577 -137.74 96.04 -50.55
C GLN A 577 -137.18 97.18 -51.42
#